data_AF-A0A0C2Z7J3-F1
#
_entry.id   AF-A0A0C2Z7J3-F1
#
_cell.length_a   1.000
_cell.length_b   1.000
_cell.length_c   1.000
_cell.angle_alpha   90.00
_cell.angle_beta   90.00
_cell.angle_gamma   90.00
#
_symmetry.space_group_name_H-M   'P 1'
#
loop_
_entity.id
_entity.type
_entity.pdbx_description
1 polymer ?
#
loop_
_entity_poly.entity_id
_entity_poly.type
_entity_poly.pdbx_seq_one_letter_code
_entity_poly.pdbx_strand_id
1 'polypeptide(L)' 'TAKNSKAKLAKRPLFQKEKEAKRLYNERAEIYRQVADVVINVEKLTTKEVIEQIKKIAGIKNKKQ' A
#
# COMPACT_ATOMS: atom_id res chain seq x y z
N THR A 1 -16.60 -0.47 20.43
CA THR A 1 -15.30 -0.97 19.92
C THR A 1 -15.44 -2.45 19.59
N ALA A 2 -14.94 -2.91 18.42
CA ALA A 2 -15.08 -4.31 18.03
C ALA A 2 -14.33 -5.24 19.02
N LYS A 3 -14.92 -6.36 19.41
CA LYS A 3 -14.40 -7.32 20.41
C LYS A 3 -12.93 -7.76 20.16
N ASN A 4 -12.47 -7.70 18.91
CA ASN A 4 -11.15 -8.15 18.47
C ASN A 4 -10.16 -7.02 18.11
N SER A 5 -10.49 -5.75 18.35
CA SER A 5 -9.61 -4.62 17.98
C SER A 5 -8.27 -4.65 18.74
N LYS A 6 -8.30 -4.92 20.05
CA LYS A 6 -7.09 -5.01 20.90
C LYS A 6 -6.14 -6.11 20.45
N ALA A 7 -6.65 -7.30 20.11
CA ALA A 7 -5.84 -8.42 19.63
C ALA A 7 -5.22 -8.16 18.25
N LYS A 8 -5.90 -7.41 17.37
CA LYS A 8 -5.35 -7.02 16.06
C LYS A 8 -4.21 -6.00 16.18
N LEU A 9 -4.32 -5.06 17.11
CA LEU A 9 -3.24 -4.10 17.42
C LEU A 9 -2.06 -4.76 18.12
N ALA A 10 -2.30 -5.74 18.99
CA ALA A 10 -1.24 -6.53 19.63
C ALA A 10 -0.33 -7.26 18.63
N LYS A 11 -0.90 -7.76 17.52
CA LYS A 11 -0.15 -8.40 16.42
C LYS A 11 0.64 -7.43 15.55
N ARG A 12 0.47 -6.13 15.74
CA ARG A 12 1.10 -5.08 14.93
C ARG A 12 1.91 -4.15 15.85
N PRO A 13 3.01 -4.64 16.44
CA PRO A 13 3.79 -3.92 17.45
C PRO A 13 4.25 -2.54 16.96
N LEU A 14 4.54 -2.38 15.67
CA LEU A 14 4.84 -1.09 15.05
C LEU A 14 3.70 -0.06 15.19
N PHE A 15 2.44 -0.48 15.11
CA PHE A 15 1.28 0.41 15.25
C PHE A 15 0.88 0.69 16.71
N GLN A 16 1.55 0.07 17.69
CA GLN A 16 1.40 0.46 19.10
C GLN A 16 2.12 1.79 19.39
N LYS A 17 3.07 2.17 18.54
CA LYS A 17 3.87 3.38 18.66
C LYS A 17 3.70 4.27 17.44
N GLU A 18 2.55 4.92 17.36
CA GLU A 18 2.13 5.74 16.21
C GLU A 18 3.22 6.74 15.75
N LYS A 19 3.90 7.41 16.69
CA LYS A 19 5.00 8.35 16.37
C LYS A 19 6.16 7.68 15.64
N GLU A 20 6.60 6.51 16.11
CA GLU A 20 7.69 5.75 15.48
C GLU A 20 7.23 5.20 14.11
N ALA A 21 6.00 4.72 14.01
CA ALA A 21 5.42 4.25 12.75
C ALA A 21 5.33 5.36 11.69
N LYS A 22 4.90 6.57 12.08
CA LYS A 22 4.81 7.72 11.18
C LYS A 22 6.19 8.17 10.69
N ARG A 23 7.19 8.18 11.59
CA ARG A 23 8.58 8.47 11.22
C ARG A 23 9.09 7.47 10.17
N LEU A 24 8.91 6.17 10.43
CA LEU A 24 9.33 5.10 9.53
C LEU A 24 8.60 5.17 8.17
N TYR A 25 7.30 5.50 8.19
CA TYR A 25 6.53 5.71 6.97
C TYR A 25 7.10 6.85 6.12
N ASN A 26 7.36 8.01 6.73
CA ASN A 26 7.86 9.18 6.01
C ASN A 26 9.22 8.91 5.35
N GLU A 27 10.14 8.29 6.10
CA GLU A 27 11.48 7.91 5.61
C GLU A 27 11.38 6.95 4.42
N ARG A 28 10.60 5.87 4.55
CA ARG A 28 10.45 4.88 3.49
C ARG A 28 9.69 5.41 2.28
N ALA A 29 8.68 6.25 2.49
CA ALA A 29 7.90 6.82 1.39
C ALA A 29 8.77 7.67 0.46
N GLU A 30 9.77 8.37 1.00
CA GLU A 30 10.75 9.09 0.20
C GLU A 30 11.64 8.14 -0.61
N ILE A 31 12.25 7.16 0.07
CA ILE A 31 13.12 6.15 -0.57
C ILE A 31 12.37 5.40 -1.69
N TYR A 32 11.13 4.99 -1.44
CA TYR A 32 10.32 4.28 -2.43
C TYR A 32 10.02 5.14 -3.67
N ARG A 33 9.82 6.46 -3.50
CA ARG A 33 9.61 7.36 -4.65
C ARG A 33 10.88 7.56 -5.47
N GLN A 34 12.05 7.55 -4.84
CA GLN A 34 13.33 7.75 -5.54
C GLN A 34 13.70 6.58 -6.45
N VAL A 35 13.34 5.35 -6.05
CA VAL A 35 13.74 4.12 -6.78
C VAL A 35 12.64 3.57 -7.70
N ALA A 36 11.44 4.15 -7.70
CA ALA A 36 10.33 3.66 -8.50
C ALA A 36 10.28 4.33 -9.87
N ASP A 37 10.19 3.52 -10.93
CA ASP A 37 9.91 4.03 -12.28
C ASP A 37 8.51 4.65 -12.38
N VAL A 38 7.55 4.06 -11.64
CA VAL A 38 6.16 4.50 -11.61
C VAL A 38 5.59 4.36 -10.19
N VAL A 39 4.87 5.38 -9.75
CA VAL A 39 4.17 5.40 -8.45
C VAL A 39 2.66 5.35 -8.69
N ILE A 40 1.98 4.38 -8.09
CA ILE A 40 0.53 4.21 -8.20
C ILE A 40 -0.11 4.47 -6.84
N ASN A 41 -1.02 5.45 -6.76
CA ASN A 41 -1.84 5.64 -5.56
C ASN A 41 -2.99 4.63 -5.57
N VAL A 42 -2.97 3.71 -4.61
CA VAL A 42 -3.99 2.65 -4.47
C VAL A 42 -5.16 3.06 -3.57
N GLU A 43 -5.16 4.27 -3.01
CA GLU A 43 -6.25 4.75 -2.16
C GLU A 43 -7.56 4.78 -2.96
N LYS A 44 -8.63 4.23 -2.37
CA LYS A 44 -9.99 4.12 -2.98
C LYS A 44 -10.08 3.24 -4.23
N LEU A 45 -9.01 2.55 -4.61
CA LEU A 45 -9.04 1.58 -5.71
C LEU A 45 -9.36 0.18 -5.20
N THR A 46 -10.15 -0.55 -5.97
CA THR A 46 -10.29 -2.00 -5.83
C THR A 46 -9.05 -2.70 -6.40
N THR A 47 -8.80 -3.93 -5.96
CA THR A 47 -7.71 -4.76 -6.48
C THR A 47 -7.76 -4.90 -8.01
N LYS A 48 -8.96 -4.99 -8.59
CA LYS A 48 -9.14 -5.09 -10.05
C LYS A 48 -8.67 -3.82 -10.76
N GLU A 49 -9.01 -2.65 -10.25
CA GLU A 49 -8.59 -1.37 -10.82
C GLU A 49 -7.07 -1.17 -10.72
N VAL A 50 -6.46 -1.54 -9.59
CA VAL A 50 -4.99 -1.51 -9.44
C VAL A 50 -4.31 -2.41 -10.46
N ILE A 51 -4.80 -3.64 -10.65
CA ILE A 51 -4.26 -4.58 -11.64
C ILE A 51 -4.38 -4.02 -13.06
N GLU A 52 -5.51 -3.41 -13.40
CA GLU A 52 -5.71 -2.83 -14.72
C GLU A 52 -4.78 -1.65 -14.99
N GLN A 53 -4.55 -0.79 -13.98
CA GLN A 53 -3.56 0.29 -14.07
C GLN A 53 -2.15 -0.25 -14.30
N ILE A 54 -1.74 -1.26 -13.52
CA ILE A 54 -0.42 -1.90 -13.67
C ILE A 54 -0.27 -2.49 -15.07
N LYS A 55 -1.26 -3.23 -15.58
CA LYS A 55 -1.23 -3.79 -16.93
C LYS A 55 -1.08 -2.71 -18.00
N LYS A 56 -1.84 -1.62 -17.88
CA LYS A 56 -1.79 -0.49 -18.82
C LYS A 56 -0.40 0.14 -18.85
N ILE A 57 0.20 0.37 -17.67
CA ILE A 57 1.54 0.94 -17.53
C ILE A 57 2.60 -0.03 -18.10
N ALA A 58 2.48 -1.32 -17.81
CA ALA A 58 3.41 -2.36 -18.27
C ALA A 58 3.19 -2.78 -19.74
N GLY A 59 2.24 -2.18 -20.46
CA GLY A 59 1.94 -2.52 -21.85
C GLY A 59 1.37 -3.94 -22.07
N ILE A 60 0.83 -4.56 -21.02
CA ILE A 60 0.27 -5.92 -21.09
C ILE A 60 -1.09 -5.84 -21.77
N LYS A 61 -1.19 -6.33 -23.01
CA LYS A 61 -2.46 -6.39 -23.74
C LYS A 61 -3.39 -7.43 -23.10
N ASN A 62 -4.63 -7.03 -22.80
CA ASN A 62 -5.67 -7.99 -22.41
C ASN A 62 -5.89 -8.96 -23.58
N LYS A 63 -5.65 -10.26 -23.38
CA LYS A 63 -6.14 -11.28 -24.31
C LYS A 63 -7.65 -11.14 -24.35
N LYS A 64 -8.22 -10.77 -25.50
CA LYS A 64 -9.65 -10.94 -25.75
C LYS A 64 -9.93 -12.42 -25.51
N GLN A 65 -10.76 -12.70 -24.50
CA GLN A 65 -11.44 -14.00 -24.40
C GLN A 65 -12.40 -14.14 -25.57
#